data_AF-A0A069IV93-F1
#
_entry.id   AF-A0A069IV93-F1
#
_cell.length_a   1.000
_cell.length_b   1.000
_cell.length_c   1.000
_cell.angle_alpha   90.00
_cell.angle_beta   90.00
_cell.angle_gamma   90.00
#
_symmetry.space_group_name_H-M   'P 1'
#
loop_
_entity.id
_entity.type
_entity.pdbx_description
1 polymer ?
#
loop_
_entity_poly.entity_id
_entity_poly.type
_entity_poly.pdbx_seq_one_letter_code
_entity_poly.pdbx_strand_id
1 'polypeptide(L)'
;MSKTTAVDTAASGWTVAARHRRSNLLQRLGLGAAVALVVTPMIGWRICLAWFAAYGLMQGLELLAFARVNRDGDGKIPLWGRVTACLSLFASASLFGSLSIPMWLIGGPLGGVCAALMLPALMLFSMINSPRSKSILVSSLTPPMLYLLAVPFLAAWFGAPPPLVMTAAAAVVLVIFFTIISWQKMSEATENQMRAHAEAERLRVKAEESLVAHTAFLAAIGHDLRTPIGAILTGAAELQALDANSRSNAHLITDAGLMMKALLDDLLDHSKIGAGRMTVEAVDFDLRATLAQTLRLWRGPIEAKGLKLRVEGAARMPRSVKGDAMRIRQVMNNLMSNAVKFTPQGRITLRLDAWAEEPSGYCVLLEVQDTGPGMTGDQLARLFNPFDQTAEGVSARYGGSGLGLAISRDLVELMGGRLTARSAPGQGASFTVSLSLPFGENAAPILVPGDDSRLDIALALAARPLAAGPDAGTPQAFPRDADASTTAETADQTDDDRPLRLLVVDDHDINRRAVQLILQPLGCDIVTAADGMIALERCAETVFDVIFMDVRMPELDGRETTRRLRAEGGPNARTPVVAVTADTAPEDVAACQAAGMAYFVSKPLTPPALLGALQHVLDDSAQAAEIAAA
;
A
#
# COMPACT_ATOMS: atom_id res chain seq x y z
N MET A 1 -17.93 -18.79 12.14
CA MET A 1 -19.17 -18.77 11.33
C MET A 1 -18.96 -17.82 10.17
N SER A 2 -18.63 -18.34 8.99
CA SER A 2 -18.74 -17.61 7.73
C SER A 2 -18.87 -18.66 6.62
N LYS A 3 -20.12 -18.89 6.19
CA LYS A 3 -20.40 -19.63 4.95
C LYS A 3 -20.26 -18.62 3.81
N THR A 4 -19.03 -18.28 3.44
CA THR A 4 -18.79 -17.64 2.16
C THR A 4 -18.93 -18.74 1.12
N THR A 5 -20.10 -18.78 0.49
CA THR A 5 -20.39 -19.65 -0.66
C THR A 5 -19.40 -19.32 -1.76
N ALA A 6 -18.34 -20.12 -1.87
CA ALA A 6 -17.58 -20.24 -3.10
C ALA A 6 -18.59 -20.48 -4.22
N VAL A 7 -18.71 -19.52 -5.12
CA VAL A 7 -19.58 -19.62 -6.28
C VAL A 7 -19.06 -20.80 -7.10
N ASP A 8 -19.86 -21.88 -7.17
CA ASP A 8 -19.65 -23.04 -8.03
C ASP A 8 -19.46 -22.59 -9.49
N THR A 9 -18.23 -22.24 -9.87
CA THR A 9 -17.83 -21.95 -11.25
C THR A 9 -17.80 -23.22 -12.11
N ALA A 10 -17.96 -24.39 -11.50
CA ALA A 10 -18.00 -25.70 -12.16
C ALA A 10 -19.41 -26.32 -12.29
N ALA A 11 -20.48 -25.68 -11.79
CA ALA A 11 -21.83 -26.21 -11.91
C ALA A 11 -22.34 -26.07 -13.37
N SER A 12 -22.65 -27.21 -14.01
CA SER A 12 -23.23 -27.20 -15.37
C SER A 12 -24.45 -26.25 -15.45
N GLY A 13 -24.63 -25.53 -16.56
CA GLY A 13 -25.75 -24.57 -16.70
C GLY A 13 -27.14 -25.14 -16.38
N TRP A 14 -27.29 -26.47 -16.44
CA TRP A 14 -28.48 -27.22 -16.08
C TRP A 14 -28.70 -27.38 -14.57
N THR A 15 -27.65 -27.56 -13.76
CA THR A 15 -27.79 -27.70 -12.30
C THR A 15 -28.16 -26.36 -11.66
N VAL A 16 -27.56 -25.27 -12.18
CA VAL A 16 -27.97 -23.89 -11.82
C VAL A 16 -29.42 -23.64 -12.22
N ALA A 17 -29.82 -24.03 -13.44
CA ALA A 17 -31.21 -23.89 -13.89
C ALA A 17 -32.20 -24.71 -13.03
N ALA A 18 -31.84 -25.94 -12.62
CA ALA A 18 -32.66 -26.78 -11.75
C ALA A 18 -32.89 -26.13 -10.37
N ARG A 19 -31.83 -25.59 -9.77
CA ARG A 19 -31.89 -24.91 -8.46
C ARG A 19 -32.76 -23.65 -8.53
N HIS A 20 -32.57 -22.85 -9.58
CA HIS A 20 -33.36 -21.63 -9.79
C HIS A 20 -34.84 -21.92 -10.08
N ARG A 21 -35.13 -23.02 -10.79
CA ARG A 21 -36.53 -23.43 -11.02
C ARG A 21 -37.23 -23.90 -9.76
N ARG A 22 -36.51 -24.53 -8.83
CA ARG A 22 -37.07 -24.90 -7.52
C ARG A 22 -37.38 -23.68 -6.67
N SER A 23 -36.49 -22.68 -6.62
CA SER A 23 -36.72 -21.46 -5.83
C SER A 23 -37.88 -20.63 -6.37
N ASN A 24 -38.07 -20.59 -7.69
CA ASN A 24 -39.07 -19.73 -8.33
C ASN A 24 -40.43 -20.44 -8.52
N LEU A 25 -40.63 -21.62 -7.92
CA LEU A 25 -41.89 -22.37 -8.03
C LEU A 25 -43.09 -21.56 -7.52
N LEU A 26 -42.96 -20.92 -6.35
CA LEU A 26 -44.02 -20.12 -5.75
C LEU A 26 -44.38 -18.93 -6.65
N GLN A 27 -43.39 -18.29 -7.26
CA GLN A 27 -43.63 -17.22 -8.23
C GLN A 27 -44.38 -17.71 -9.47
N ARG A 28 -44.06 -18.91 -9.98
CA ARG A 28 -44.76 -19.51 -11.14
C ARG A 28 -46.20 -19.90 -10.83
N LEU A 29 -46.45 -20.50 -9.66
CA LEU A 29 -47.80 -20.82 -9.21
C LEU A 29 -48.61 -19.55 -8.92
N GLY A 30 -47.99 -18.53 -8.32
CA GLY A 30 -48.60 -17.22 -8.09
C GLY A 30 -48.98 -16.52 -9.40
N LEU A 31 -48.09 -16.51 -10.40
CA LEU A 31 -48.39 -15.98 -11.73
C LEU A 31 -49.53 -16.75 -12.41
N GLY A 32 -49.51 -18.09 -12.34
CA GLY A 32 -50.59 -18.93 -12.87
C GLY A 32 -51.94 -18.64 -12.20
N ALA A 33 -51.96 -18.47 -10.87
CA ALA A 33 -53.16 -18.13 -10.12
C ALA A 33 -53.68 -16.73 -10.50
N ALA A 34 -52.79 -15.75 -10.64
CA ALA A 34 -53.15 -14.40 -11.06
C ALA A 34 -53.76 -14.40 -12.48
N VAL A 35 -53.16 -15.12 -13.41
CA VAL A 35 -53.69 -15.26 -14.78
C VAL A 35 -55.04 -15.96 -14.80
N ALA A 36 -55.20 -17.05 -14.04
CA ALA A 36 -56.48 -17.73 -13.91
C ALA A 36 -57.57 -16.79 -13.36
N LEU A 37 -57.25 -15.98 -12.36
CA LEU A 37 -58.17 -15.01 -11.76
C LEU A 37 -58.56 -13.91 -12.76
N VAL A 38 -57.59 -13.32 -13.46
CA VAL A 38 -57.83 -12.25 -14.45
C VAL A 38 -58.71 -12.72 -15.60
N VAL A 39 -58.56 -13.97 -16.01
CA VAL A 39 -59.28 -14.56 -17.15
C VAL A 39 -60.63 -15.16 -16.74
N THR A 40 -60.87 -15.37 -15.44
CA THR A 40 -62.11 -15.95 -14.89
C THR A 40 -63.41 -15.25 -15.34
N PRO A 41 -63.50 -13.90 -15.37
CA PRO A 41 -64.71 -13.21 -15.82
C PRO A 41 -65.08 -13.53 -17.28
N MET A 42 -64.10 -13.90 -18.10
CA MET A 42 -64.29 -14.13 -19.53
C MET A 42 -64.58 -15.58 -19.87
N ILE A 43 -63.89 -16.53 -19.23
CA ILE A 43 -63.97 -17.97 -19.56
C ILE A 43 -64.83 -18.74 -18.55
N GLY A 44 -65.01 -18.19 -17.35
CA GLY A 44 -65.74 -18.82 -16.26
C GLY A 44 -64.86 -19.64 -15.31
N TRP A 45 -65.25 -19.65 -14.04
CA TRP A 45 -64.44 -20.19 -12.94
C TRP A 45 -64.13 -21.69 -13.05
N ARG A 46 -65.02 -22.49 -13.66
CA ARG A 46 -64.84 -23.95 -13.80
C ARG A 46 -63.65 -24.29 -14.69
N ILE A 47 -63.49 -23.57 -15.80
CA ILE A 47 -62.40 -23.79 -16.76
C ILE A 47 -61.09 -23.28 -16.17
N CYS A 48 -61.10 -22.09 -15.55
CA CYS A 48 -59.92 -21.53 -14.89
C CYS A 48 -59.41 -22.41 -13.74
N LEU A 49 -60.31 -22.98 -12.93
CA LEU A 49 -59.95 -23.89 -11.84
C LEU A 49 -59.37 -25.21 -12.36
N ALA A 50 -59.99 -25.80 -13.39
CA ALA A 50 -59.49 -27.03 -14.02
C ALA A 50 -58.11 -26.81 -14.65
N TRP A 51 -57.91 -25.68 -15.34
CA TRP A 51 -56.63 -25.30 -15.91
C TRP A 51 -55.57 -25.07 -14.83
N PHE A 52 -55.90 -24.35 -13.76
CA PHE A 52 -54.96 -24.07 -12.68
C PHE A 52 -54.54 -25.36 -11.94
N ALA A 53 -55.47 -26.29 -11.72
CA ALA A 53 -55.17 -27.60 -11.17
C ALA A 53 -54.24 -28.43 -12.08
N ALA A 54 -54.51 -28.44 -13.39
CA ALA A 54 -53.64 -29.09 -14.37
C ALA A 54 -52.24 -28.44 -14.41
N TYR A 55 -52.17 -27.10 -14.37
CA TYR A 55 -50.92 -26.35 -14.34
C TYR A 55 -50.12 -26.64 -13.06
N GLY A 56 -50.79 -26.70 -11.90
CA GLY A 56 -50.16 -27.09 -10.64
C GLY A 56 -49.59 -28.50 -10.67
N LEU A 57 -50.32 -29.47 -11.24
CA LEU A 57 -49.84 -30.83 -11.43
C LEU A 57 -48.61 -30.86 -12.35
N MET A 58 -48.65 -30.10 -13.45
CA MET A 58 -47.55 -30.01 -14.40
C MET A 58 -46.30 -29.37 -13.78
N GLN A 59 -46.46 -28.35 -12.95
CA GLN A 59 -45.35 -27.77 -12.18
C GLN A 59 -44.74 -28.80 -11.21
N GLY A 60 -45.55 -29.67 -10.60
CA GLY A 60 -45.09 -30.80 -9.80
C GLY A 60 -44.27 -31.81 -10.62
N LEU A 61 -44.74 -32.18 -11.81
CA LEU A 61 -44.01 -33.07 -12.73
C LEU A 61 -42.70 -32.46 -13.22
N GLU A 62 -42.69 -31.16 -13.52
CA GLU A 62 -41.49 -30.40 -13.89
C GLU A 62 -40.45 -30.45 -12.75
N LEU A 63 -40.86 -30.25 -11.50
CA LEU A 63 -39.95 -30.37 -10.35
C LEU A 63 -39.36 -31.76 -10.21
N LEU A 64 -40.15 -32.82 -10.44
CA LEU A 64 -39.65 -34.20 -10.40
C LEU A 64 -38.63 -34.46 -11.51
N ALA A 65 -38.88 -33.93 -12.71
CA ALA A 65 -37.95 -34.02 -13.83
C ALA A 65 -36.61 -33.31 -13.50
N PHE A 66 -36.66 -32.10 -12.93
CA PHE A 66 -35.47 -31.36 -12.53
C PHE A 66 -34.79 -31.87 -11.26
N ALA A 67 -35.53 -32.50 -10.34
CA ALA A 67 -34.97 -33.16 -9.16
C ALA A 67 -34.10 -34.36 -9.56
N ARG A 68 -34.49 -35.07 -10.62
CA ARG A 68 -33.70 -36.17 -11.20
C ARG A 68 -32.39 -35.67 -11.84
N VAL A 69 -32.40 -34.47 -12.42
CA VAL A 69 -31.21 -33.80 -12.99
C VAL A 69 -30.21 -33.36 -11.91
N ASN A 70 -30.67 -33.10 -10.69
CA ASN A 70 -29.84 -32.60 -9.58
C ASN A 70 -29.35 -33.72 -8.63
N ARG A 71 -29.65 -34.99 -8.92
CA ARG A 71 -29.33 -36.13 -8.05
C ARG A 71 -27.91 -36.68 -8.26
N ASP A 72 -27.36 -36.48 -9.45
CA ASP A 72 -25.99 -36.87 -9.80
C ASP A 72 -25.12 -35.59 -9.75
N GLY A 73 -24.52 -35.33 -8.60
CA GLY A 73 -23.74 -34.11 -8.29
C GLY A 73 -22.50 -33.86 -9.16
N ASP A 74 -22.21 -34.74 -10.13
CA ASP A 74 -21.04 -34.68 -11.00
C ASP A 74 -21.41 -34.43 -12.45
N GLY A 75 -21.28 -33.19 -12.91
CA GLY A 75 -20.82 -32.73 -14.25
C GLY A 75 -21.44 -33.25 -15.56
N LYS A 76 -22.10 -34.41 -15.63
CA LYS A 76 -22.59 -35.06 -16.84
C LYS A 76 -23.99 -35.60 -16.64
N ILE A 77 -24.96 -34.71 -16.71
CA ILE A 77 -26.38 -35.08 -16.76
C ILE A 77 -26.60 -35.99 -17.98
N PRO A 78 -27.19 -37.20 -17.80
CA PRO A 78 -27.44 -38.11 -18.91
C PRO A 78 -28.36 -37.47 -19.95
N LEU A 79 -28.17 -37.81 -21.23
CA LEU A 79 -28.95 -37.27 -22.35
C LEU A 79 -30.46 -37.38 -22.08
N TRP A 80 -30.90 -38.51 -21.55
CA TRP A 80 -32.29 -38.75 -21.16
C TRP A 80 -32.80 -37.77 -20.11
N GLY A 81 -31.99 -37.42 -19.10
CA GLY A 81 -32.35 -36.42 -18.09
C GLY A 81 -32.55 -35.03 -18.70
N ARG A 82 -31.71 -34.64 -19.66
CA ARG A 82 -31.86 -33.37 -20.40
C ARG A 82 -33.11 -33.38 -21.28
N VAL A 83 -33.38 -34.48 -21.97
CA VAL A 83 -34.57 -34.65 -22.81
C VAL A 83 -35.84 -34.60 -21.96
N THR A 84 -35.91 -35.31 -20.83
CA THR A 84 -37.07 -35.27 -19.93
C THR A 84 -37.31 -33.87 -19.35
N ALA A 85 -36.23 -33.15 -19.01
CA ALA A 85 -36.33 -31.78 -18.54
C ALA A 85 -36.85 -30.86 -19.65
N CYS A 86 -36.26 -30.88 -20.86
CA CYS A 86 -36.75 -30.12 -22.01
C CYS A 86 -38.22 -30.41 -22.33
N LEU A 87 -38.61 -31.69 -22.33
CA LEU A 87 -39.99 -32.11 -22.62
C LEU A 87 -40.95 -31.58 -21.54
N SER A 88 -40.56 -31.62 -20.27
CA SER A 88 -41.36 -31.06 -19.18
C SER A 88 -41.53 -29.54 -19.31
N LEU A 89 -40.49 -28.82 -19.73
CA LEU A 89 -40.57 -27.38 -20.01
C LEU A 89 -41.52 -27.07 -21.17
N PHE A 90 -41.40 -27.83 -22.25
CA PHE A 90 -42.24 -27.67 -23.42
C PHE A 90 -43.71 -27.93 -23.08
N ALA A 91 -43.99 -29.00 -22.32
CA ALA A 91 -45.35 -29.32 -21.89
C ALA A 91 -45.91 -28.28 -20.91
N SER A 92 -45.09 -27.76 -20.00
CA SER A 92 -45.46 -26.70 -19.04
C SER A 92 -45.81 -25.40 -19.75
N ALA A 93 -44.97 -24.96 -20.69
CA ALA A 93 -45.22 -23.78 -21.51
C ALA A 93 -46.41 -23.97 -22.47
N SER A 94 -46.60 -25.18 -23.01
CA SER A 94 -47.75 -25.53 -23.86
C SER A 94 -49.06 -25.49 -23.08
N LEU A 95 -49.06 -26.00 -21.84
CA LEU A 95 -50.21 -25.97 -20.95
C LEU A 95 -50.55 -24.55 -20.50
N PHE A 96 -49.55 -23.70 -20.28
CA PHE A 96 -49.83 -22.30 -20.00
C PHE A 96 -50.44 -21.60 -21.22
N GLY A 97 -49.83 -21.78 -22.39
CA GLY A 97 -50.31 -21.21 -23.65
C GLY A 97 -51.68 -21.71 -24.09
N SER A 98 -52.09 -22.92 -23.68
CA SER A 98 -53.40 -23.50 -24.04
C SER A 98 -54.58 -22.70 -23.49
N LEU A 99 -54.38 -21.87 -22.45
CA LEU A 99 -55.39 -20.94 -21.97
C LEU A 99 -55.82 -19.93 -23.05
N SER A 100 -54.99 -19.68 -24.07
CA SER A 100 -55.37 -18.86 -25.23
C SER A 100 -56.54 -19.44 -26.02
N ILE A 101 -56.67 -20.77 -26.12
CA ILE A 101 -57.71 -21.44 -26.92
C ILE A 101 -59.12 -21.12 -26.39
N PRO A 102 -59.46 -21.36 -25.11
CA PRO A 102 -60.78 -21.02 -24.59
C PRO A 102 -61.04 -19.50 -24.59
N MET A 103 -60.00 -18.66 -24.53
CA MET A 103 -60.15 -17.21 -24.69
C MET A 103 -60.71 -16.86 -26.07
N TRP A 104 -60.26 -17.53 -27.12
CA TRP A 104 -60.81 -17.37 -28.47
C TRP A 104 -62.21 -17.95 -28.62
N LEU A 105 -62.42 -19.18 -28.13
CA LEU A 105 -63.68 -19.90 -28.32
C LEU A 105 -64.86 -19.27 -27.56
N ILE A 106 -64.63 -18.76 -26.34
CA ILE A 106 -65.68 -18.23 -25.47
C ILE A 106 -65.69 -16.70 -25.49
N GLY A 107 -64.52 -16.07 -25.47
CA GLY A 107 -64.37 -14.60 -25.45
C GLY A 107 -64.38 -13.94 -26.84
N GLY A 108 -64.40 -14.72 -27.92
CA GLY A 108 -64.41 -14.21 -29.29
C GLY A 108 -63.17 -13.35 -29.62
N PRO A 109 -63.30 -12.37 -30.53
CA PRO A 109 -62.17 -11.53 -30.96
C PRO A 109 -61.49 -10.74 -29.82
N LEU A 110 -62.26 -10.23 -28.85
CA LEU A 110 -61.72 -9.52 -27.69
C LEU A 110 -60.94 -10.45 -26.77
N GLY A 111 -61.42 -11.69 -26.56
CA GLY A 111 -60.66 -12.72 -25.85
C GLY A 111 -59.36 -13.08 -26.57
N GLY A 112 -59.37 -13.09 -27.90
CA GLY A 112 -58.16 -13.25 -28.71
C GLY A 112 -57.12 -12.15 -28.50
N VAL A 113 -57.54 -10.89 -28.36
CA VAL A 113 -56.63 -9.77 -28.02
C VAL A 113 -56.01 -9.97 -26.64
N CYS A 114 -56.80 -10.35 -25.64
CA CYS A 114 -56.29 -10.65 -24.30
C CYS A 114 -55.28 -11.82 -24.33
N ALA A 115 -55.52 -12.85 -25.14
CA ALA A 115 -54.59 -13.96 -25.33
C ALA A 115 -53.27 -13.51 -25.97
N ALA A 116 -53.34 -12.63 -26.98
CA ALA A 116 -52.16 -12.06 -27.65
C ALA A 116 -51.32 -11.17 -26.73
N LEU A 117 -51.93 -10.52 -25.72
CA LEU A 117 -51.20 -9.76 -24.69
C LEU A 117 -50.55 -10.66 -23.63
N MET A 118 -51.16 -11.79 -23.31
CA MET A 118 -50.67 -12.72 -22.29
C MET A 118 -49.46 -13.54 -22.76
N LEU A 119 -49.45 -14.02 -24.00
CA LEU A 119 -48.39 -14.92 -24.51
C LEU A 119 -46.97 -14.30 -24.47
N PRO A 120 -46.75 -13.01 -24.83
CA PRO A 120 -45.45 -12.37 -24.70
C PRO A 120 -44.97 -12.25 -23.24
N ALA A 121 -45.89 -12.09 -22.27
CA ALA A 121 -45.53 -12.05 -20.85
C ALA A 121 -44.93 -13.38 -20.39
N LEU A 122 -45.44 -14.52 -20.87
CA LEU A 122 -44.85 -15.84 -20.62
C LEU A 122 -43.45 -15.98 -21.25
N MET A 123 -43.27 -15.43 -22.45
CA MET A 123 -41.99 -15.42 -23.15
C MET A 123 -40.93 -14.62 -22.39
N LEU A 124 -41.28 -13.42 -21.91
CA LEU A 124 -40.42 -12.59 -21.07
C LEU A 124 -40.06 -13.30 -19.76
N PHE A 125 -41.05 -13.87 -19.07
CA PHE A 125 -40.82 -14.64 -17.85
C PHE A 125 -39.85 -15.81 -18.08
N SER A 126 -40.00 -16.53 -19.19
CA SER A 126 -39.12 -17.65 -19.56
C SER A 126 -37.69 -17.18 -19.87
N MET A 127 -37.55 -16.04 -20.54
CA MET A 127 -36.26 -15.43 -20.86
C MET A 127 -35.50 -15.02 -19.59
N ILE A 128 -36.15 -14.30 -18.66
CA ILE A 128 -35.55 -13.83 -17.40
C ILE A 128 -35.07 -14.99 -16.53
N ASN A 129 -35.85 -16.08 -16.46
CA ASN A 129 -35.58 -17.19 -15.55
C ASN A 129 -34.70 -18.30 -16.15
N SER A 130 -34.25 -18.19 -17.40
CA SER A 130 -33.42 -19.22 -18.05
C SER A 130 -32.34 -18.67 -19.02
N PRO A 131 -31.55 -17.64 -18.63
CA PRO A 131 -30.59 -16.98 -19.53
C PRO A 131 -29.41 -17.85 -19.97
N ARG A 132 -29.03 -18.86 -19.18
CA ARG A 132 -27.74 -19.57 -19.33
C ARG A 132 -27.75 -20.79 -20.27
N SER A 133 -28.92 -21.34 -20.62
CA SER A 133 -28.99 -22.60 -21.39
C SER A 133 -29.89 -22.49 -22.61
N LYS A 134 -29.28 -22.55 -23.79
CA LYS A 134 -29.99 -22.44 -25.09
C LYS A 134 -31.10 -23.49 -25.24
N SER A 135 -30.88 -24.73 -24.78
CA SER A 135 -31.84 -25.83 -24.91
C SER A 135 -33.07 -25.67 -24.01
N ILE A 136 -32.87 -25.20 -22.77
CA ILE A 136 -33.96 -24.89 -21.83
C ILE A 136 -34.82 -23.77 -22.41
N LEU A 137 -34.15 -22.74 -22.91
CA LEU A 137 -34.80 -21.58 -23.44
C LEU A 137 -35.66 -21.89 -24.67
N VAL A 138 -35.09 -22.56 -25.68
CA VAL A 138 -35.82 -22.99 -26.89
C VAL A 138 -37.05 -23.80 -26.51
N SER A 139 -36.89 -24.79 -25.62
CA SER A 139 -38.01 -25.65 -25.20
C SER A 139 -39.14 -24.86 -24.52
N SER A 140 -38.83 -23.79 -23.81
CA SER A 140 -39.82 -22.95 -23.12
C SER A 140 -40.47 -21.87 -24.00
N LEU A 141 -39.75 -21.35 -25.00
CA LEU A 141 -40.24 -20.28 -25.89
C LEU A 141 -40.99 -20.80 -27.11
N THR A 142 -40.69 -22.01 -27.59
CA THR A 142 -41.34 -22.57 -28.78
C THR A 142 -42.87 -22.65 -28.64
N PRO A 143 -43.46 -23.19 -27.54
CA PRO A 143 -44.92 -23.26 -27.42
C PRO A 143 -45.64 -21.90 -27.47
N PRO A 144 -45.29 -20.88 -26.67
CA PRO A 144 -45.97 -19.59 -26.75
C PRO A 144 -45.76 -18.89 -28.10
N MET A 145 -44.63 -19.07 -28.77
CA MET A 145 -44.43 -18.56 -30.13
C MET A 145 -45.39 -19.21 -31.13
N LEU A 146 -45.64 -20.52 -31.03
CA LEU A 146 -46.60 -21.23 -31.89
C LEU A 146 -48.04 -20.74 -31.66
N TYR A 147 -48.44 -20.56 -30.40
CA TYR A 147 -49.75 -19.96 -30.08
C TYR A 147 -49.87 -18.52 -30.60
N LEU A 148 -48.80 -17.74 -30.50
CA LEU A 148 -48.77 -16.36 -30.99
C LEU A 148 -48.87 -16.32 -32.53
N LEU A 149 -48.20 -17.24 -33.24
CA LEU A 149 -48.33 -17.40 -34.69
C LEU A 149 -49.75 -17.81 -35.14
N ALA A 150 -50.51 -18.49 -34.28
CA ALA A 150 -51.90 -18.86 -34.57
C ALA A 150 -52.89 -17.67 -34.45
N VAL A 151 -52.52 -16.60 -33.74
CA VAL A 151 -53.38 -15.41 -33.52
C VAL A 151 -53.97 -14.81 -34.81
N PRO A 152 -53.20 -14.49 -35.86
CA PRO A 152 -53.76 -13.91 -37.08
C PRO A 152 -54.69 -14.87 -37.83
N PHE A 153 -54.41 -16.18 -37.80
CA PHE A 153 -55.27 -17.19 -38.42
C PHE A 153 -56.60 -17.34 -37.67
N LEU A 154 -56.55 -17.35 -36.33
CA LEU A 154 -57.75 -17.36 -35.50
C LEU A 154 -58.55 -16.06 -35.66
N ALA A 155 -57.90 -14.91 -35.72
CA ALA A 155 -58.56 -13.64 -35.98
C ALA A 155 -59.34 -13.68 -37.31
N ALA A 156 -58.73 -14.19 -38.38
CA ALA A 156 -59.40 -14.35 -39.68
C ALA A 156 -60.58 -15.34 -39.60
N TRP A 157 -60.41 -16.47 -38.90
CA TRP A 157 -61.45 -17.47 -38.69
C TRP A 157 -62.69 -16.91 -37.99
N PHE A 158 -62.50 -16.02 -37.01
CA PHE A 158 -63.57 -15.34 -36.29
C PHE A 158 -64.12 -14.10 -37.03
N GLY A 159 -63.77 -13.90 -38.30
CA GLY A 159 -64.33 -12.85 -39.16
C GLY A 159 -63.73 -11.47 -38.96
N ALA A 160 -62.51 -11.35 -38.42
CA ALA A 160 -61.83 -10.07 -38.31
C ALA A 160 -61.58 -9.45 -39.71
N PRO A 161 -61.69 -8.11 -39.85
CA PRO A 161 -61.46 -7.44 -41.12
C PRO A 161 -60.00 -7.63 -41.58
N PRO A 162 -59.73 -7.78 -42.90
CA PRO A 162 -58.38 -8.05 -43.41
C PRO A 162 -57.28 -7.10 -42.92
N PRO A 163 -57.51 -5.77 -42.78
CA PRO A 163 -56.51 -4.86 -42.21
C PRO A 163 -56.10 -5.20 -40.77
N LEU A 164 -57.03 -5.69 -39.94
CA LEU A 164 -56.75 -6.08 -38.55
C LEU A 164 -55.93 -7.38 -38.50
N VAL A 165 -56.22 -8.33 -39.39
CA VAL A 165 -55.45 -9.58 -39.50
C VAL A 165 -54.01 -9.32 -39.94
N MET A 166 -53.81 -8.43 -40.92
CA MET A 166 -52.47 -8.05 -41.38
C MET A 166 -51.66 -7.33 -40.30
N THR A 167 -52.27 -6.39 -39.57
CA THR A 167 -51.59 -5.69 -38.47
C THR A 167 -51.26 -6.62 -37.31
N ALA A 168 -52.15 -7.55 -36.96
CA ALA A 168 -51.89 -8.59 -35.98
C ALA A 168 -50.73 -9.51 -36.41
N ALA A 169 -50.70 -9.96 -37.68
CA ALA A 169 -49.61 -10.77 -38.21
C ALA A 169 -48.25 -10.02 -38.14
N ALA A 170 -48.21 -8.75 -38.52
CA ALA A 170 -47.02 -7.92 -38.42
C ALA A 170 -46.56 -7.73 -36.96
N ALA A 171 -47.49 -7.49 -36.03
CA ALA A 171 -47.21 -7.34 -34.61
C ALA A 171 -46.64 -8.63 -34.00
N VAL A 172 -47.18 -9.80 -34.37
CA VAL A 172 -46.68 -11.11 -33.94
C VAL A 172 -45.22 -11.31 -34.40
N VAL A 173 -44.92 -11.01 -35.66
CA VAL A 173 -43.55 -11.09 -36.19
C VAL A 173 -42.61 -10.15 -35.42
N LEU A 174 -43.05 -8.91 -35.15
CA LEU A 174 -42.26 -7.93 -34.39
C LEU A 174 -41.97 -8.41 -32.96
N VAL A 175 -42.97 -8.97 -32.26
CA VAL A 175 -42.79 -9.50 -30.89
C VAL A 175 -41.83 -10.68 -30.87
N ILE A 176 -41.94 -11.60 -31.83
CA ILE A 176 -41.02 -12.74 -31.95
C ILE A 176 -39.59 -12.25 -32.19
N PHE A 177 -39.41 -11.32 -33.13
CA PHE A 177 -38.10 -10.75 -33.45
C PHE A 177 -37.48 -10.01 -32.25
N PHE A 178 -38.25 -9.17 -31.56
CA PHE A 178 -37.79 -8.45 -30.37
C PHE A 178 -37.41 -9.39 -29.23
N THR A 179 -38.14 -10.50 -29.06
CA THR A 179 -37.83 -11.52 -28.05
C THR A 179 -36.50 -12.21 -28.36
N ILE A 180 -36.26 -12.56 -29.63
CA ILE A 180 -35.00 -13.20 -30.06
C ILE A 180 -33.81 -12.25 -29.84
N ILE A 181 -33.92 -10.98 -30.24
CA ILE A 181 -32.86 -9.99 -30.03
C ILE A 181 -32.58 -9.76 -28.54
N SER A 182 -33.64 -9.59 -27.75
CA SER A 182 -33.52 -9.36 -26.31
C SER A 182 -32.82 -10.54 -25.63
N TRP A 183 -33.15 -11.77 -26.06
CA TRP A 183 -32.46 -12.95 -25.59
C TRP A 183 -30.96 -12.96 -25.96
N GLN A 184 -30.62 -12.68 -27.22
CA GLN A 184 -29.23 -12.65 -27.68
C GLN A 184 -28.40 -11.67 -26.84
N LYS A 185 -28.88 -10.43 -26.69
CA LYS A 185 -28.20 -9.40 -25.88
C LYS A 185 -28.04 -9.81 -24.42
N MET A 186 -29.08 -10.40 -23.81
CA MET A 186 -29.00 -10.84 -22.42
C MET A 186 -28.03 -12.01 -22.22
N SER A 187 -27.95 -12.92 -23.22
CA SER A 187 -26.99 -14.03 -23.22
C SER A 187 -25.56 -13.52 -23.28
N GLU A 188 -25.25 -12.59 -24.19
CA GLU A 188 -23.93 -12.00 -24.33
C GLU A 188 -23.50 -11.24 -23.07
N ALA A 189 -24.38 -10.40 -22.52
CA ALA A 189 -24.10 -9.67 -21.28
C ALA A 189 -23.77 -10.60 -20.10
N THR A 190 -24.54 -11.69 -19.97
CA THR A 190 -24.34 -12.68 -18.92
C THR A 190 -23.02 -13.44 -19.07
N GLU A 191 -22.61 -13.75 -20.31
CA GLU A 191 -21.34 -14.42 -20.60
C GLU A 191 -20.14 -13.50 -20.35
N ASN A 192 -20.21 -12.24 -20.80
CA ASN A 192 -19.16 -11.25 -20.60
C ASN A 192 -18.92 -10.99 -19.10
N GLN A 193 -19.98 -10.86 -18.31
CA GLN A 193 -19.88 -10.68 -16.87
C GLN A 193 -19.18 -11.86 -16.18
N MET A 194 -19.47 -13.10 -16.63
CA MET A 194 -18.80 -14.29 -16.09
C MET A 194 -17.32 -14.35 -16.47
N ARG A 195 -16.96 -14.00 -17.71
CA ARG A 195 -15.56 -13.96 -18.15
C ARG A 195 -14.77 -12.92 -17.35
N ALA A 196 -15.31 -11.71 -17.19
CA ALA A 196 -14.68 -10.65 -16.41
C ALA A 196 -14.46 -11.06 -14.94
N HIS A 197 -15.46 -11.69 -14.31
CA HIS A 197 -15.32 -12.16 -12.94
C HIS A 197 -14.28 -13.30 -12.81
N ALA A 198 -14.24 -14.21 -13.77
CA ALA A 198 -13.25 -15.31 -13.76
C ALA A 198 -11.82 -14.80 -13.97
N GLU A 199 -11.64 -13.78 -14.81
CA GLU A 199 -10.34 -13.13 -15.03
C GLU A 199 -9.87 -12.37 -13.79
N ALA A 200 -10.76 -11.60 -13.15
CA ALA A 200 -10.46 -10.87 -11.91
C ALA A 200 -10.01 -11.82 -10.78
N GLU A 201 -10.71 -12.95 -10.59
CA GLU A 201 -10.31 -13.95 -9.60
C GLU A 201 -8.95 -14.59 -9.91
N ARG A 202 -8.66 -14.89 -11.19
CA ARG A 202 -7.34 -15.42 -11.58
C ARG A 202 -6.20 -14.45 -11.27
N LEU A 203 -6.39 -13.16 -11.58
CA LEU A 203 -5.40 -12.12 -11.29
C LEU A 203 -5.19 -11.98 -9.79
N ARG A 204 -6.27 -12.01 -9.00
CA ARG A 204 -6.22 -11.95 -7.54
C ARG A 204 -5.43 -13.11 -6.95
N VAL A 205 -5.76 -14.35 -7.33
CA VAL A 205 -5.06 -15.55 -6.82
C VAL A 205 -3.57 -15.49 -7.15
N LYS A 206 -3.21 -15.09 -8.38
CA LYS A 206 -1.79 -14.95 -8.78
C LYS A 206 -1.05 -13.90 -7.96
N ALA A 207 -1.70 -12.78 -7.61
CA ALA A 207 -1.12 -11.75 -6.76
C ALA A 207 -0.91 -12.25 -5.32
N GLU A 208 -1.90 -12.96 -4.76
CA GLU A 208 -1.81 -13.57 -3.43
C GLU A 208 -0.67 -14.60 -3.36
N GLU A 209 -0.55 -15.49 -4.36
CA GLU A 209 0.55 -16.46 -4.46
C GLU A 209 1.93 -15.78 -4.51
N SER A 210 2.07 -14.74 -5.33
CA SER A 210 3.32 -13.98 -5.43
C SER A 210 3.72 -13.35 -4.09
N LEU A 211 2.75 -12.81 -3.34
CA LEU A 211 3.00 -12.20 -2.03
C LEU A 211 3.39 -13.26 -0.99
N VAL A 212 2.77 -14.44 -1.05
CA VAL A 212 3.10 -15.56 -0.16
C VAL A 212 4.52 -16.07 -0.40
N ALA A 213 4.92 -16.24 -1.66
CA ALA A 213 6.26 -16.67 -2.01
C ALA A 213 7.32 -15.65 -1.56
N HIS A 214 7.10 -14.35 -1.81
CA HIS A 214 8.04 -13.28 -1.47
C HIS A 214 8.33 -13.24 0.04
N THR A 215 7.28 -13.38 0.84
CA THR A 215 7.36 -13.30 2.31
C THR A 215 7.96 -14.56 2.94
N ALA A 216 7.68 -15.74 2.39
CA ALA A 216 8.31 -16.99 2.81
C ALA A 216 9.82 -16.98 2.51
N PHE A 217 10.20 -16.47 1.33
CA PHE A 217 11.59 -16.30 0.94
C PHE A 217 12.35 -15.36 1.89
N LEU A 218 11.77 -14.20 2.23
CA LEU A 218 12.36 -13.26 3.17
C LEU A 218 12.52 -13.87 4.57
N ALA A 219 11.53 -14.63 5.05
CA ALA A 219 11.64 -15.33 6.33
C ALA A 219 12.77 -16.37 6.37
N ALA A 220 12.97 -17.13 5.28
CA ALA A 220 14.05 -18.10 5.15
C ALA A 220 15.43 -17.42 5.16
N ILE A 221 15.61 -16.37 4.35
CA ILE A 221 16.84 -15.56 4.35
C ILE A 221 17.13 -14.99 5.75
N GLY A 222 16.09 -14.54 6.45
CA GLY A 222 16.21 -14.05 7.81
C GLY A 222 16.82 -15.04 8.80
N HIS A 223 16.39 -16.30 8.72
CA HIS A 223 16.95 -17.37 9.54
C HIS A 223 18.41 -17.67 9.16
N ASP A 224 18.68 -17.76 7.85
CA ASP A 224 19.98 -18.15 7.32
C ASP A 224 21.05 -17.07 7.50
N LEU A 225 20.65 -15.79 7.56
CA LEU A 225 21.55 -14.68 7.90
C LEU A 225 21.76 -14.55 9.42
N ARG A 226 20.78 -14.90 10.26
CA ARG A 226 20.92 -14.79 11.72
C ARG A 226 21.97 -15.76 12.28
N THR A 227 22.07 -16.95 11.69
CA THR A 227 23.01 -18.01 12.12
C THR A 227 24.48 -17.59 12.01
N PRO A 228 24.99 -17.15 10.84
CA PRO A 228 26.38 -16.70 10.71
C PRO A 228 26.66 -15.42 11.50
N ILE A 229 25.70 -14.48 11.59
CA ILE A 229 25.85 -13.29 12.44
C ILE A 229 26.00 -13.71 13.91
N GLY A 230 25.21 -14.66 14.38
CA GLY A 230 25.33 -15.23 15.72
C GLY A 230 26.71 -15.84 15.97
N ALA A 231 27.23 -16.63 15.02
CA ALA A 231 28.56 -17.22 15.10
C ALA A 231 29.69 -16.17 15.13
N ILE A 232 29.58 -15.11 14.32
CA ILE A 232 30.51 -13.97 14.33
C ILE A 232 30.51 -13.28 15.70
N LEU A 233 29.32 -13.05 16.28
CA LEU A 233 29.17 -12.44 17.61
C LEU A 233 29.77 -13.31 18.72
N THR A 234 29.55 -14.63 18.68
CA THR A 234 30.14 -15.56 19.65
C THR A 234 31.66 -15.61 19.53
N GLY A 235 32.21 -15.70 18.31
CA GLY A 235 33.65 -15.68 18.08
C GLY A 235 34.30 -14.35 18.49
N ALA A 236 33.61 -13.22 18.30
CA ALA A 236 34.07 -11.93 18.80
C ALA A 236 34.11 -11.86 20.32
N ALA A 237 33.09 -12.41 21.01
CA ALA A 237 33.09 -12.50 22.47
C ALA A 237 34.25 -13.37 23.01
N GLU A 238 34.60 -14.45 22.31
CA GLU A 238 35.76 -15.29 22.65
C GLU A 238 37.10 -14.56 22.41
N LEU A 239 37.21 -13.78 21.33
CA LEU A 239 38.39 -12.98 21.02
C LEU A 239 38.65 -11.85 22.05
N GLN A 240 37.60 -11.32 22.69
CA GLN A 240 37.75 -10.35 23.79
C GLN A 240 38.49 -10.95 25.00
N ALA A 241 38.42 -12.27 25.20
CA ALA A 241 39.00 -12.94 26.35
C ALA A 241 40.52 -13.20 26.24
N LEU A 242 41.13 -12.97 25.07
CA LEU A 242 42.50 -13.44 24.78
C LEU A 242 43.60 -12.38 24.93
N ASP A 243 43.45 -11.15 24.40
CA ASP A 243 44.52 -10.12 24.43
C ASP A 243 43.99 -8.67 24.36
N ALA A 244 44.76 -7.67 24.80
CA ALA A 244 44.37 -6.25 24.85
C ALA A 244 44.18 -5.60 23.46
N ASN A 245 45.00 -5.97 22.47
CA ASN A 245 44.89 -5.46 21.10
C ASN A 245 43.74 -6.15 20.33
N SER A 246 43.54 -7.46 20.57
CA SER A 246 42.41 -8.25 20.06
C SER A 246 41.06 -7.78 20.62
N ARG A 247 41.06 -7.16 21.80
CA ARG A 247 39.85 -6.62 22.45
C ARG A 247 39.20 -5.49 21.64
N SER A 248 40.01 -4.59 21.05
CA SER A 248 39.50 -3.49 20.23
C SER A 248 38.87 -4.00 18.93
N ASN A 249 39.54 -4.90 18.21
CA ASN A 249 38.99 -5.53 17.00
C ASN A 249 37.75 -6.37 17.30
N ALA A 250 37.74 -7.10 18.41
CA ALA A 250 36.59 -7.88 18.85
C ALA A 250 35.39 -7.01 19.22
N HIS A 251 35.60 -5.82 19.81
CA HIS A 251 34.55 -4.83 20.02
C HIS A 251 33.95 -4.35 18.70
N LEU A 252 34.78 -3.99 17.71
CA LEU A 252 34.30 -3.55 16.40
C LEU A 252 33.48 -4.64 15.68
N ILE A 253 33.92 -5.89 15.73
CA ILE A 253 33.18 -7.03 15.15
C ILE A 253 31.86 -7.26 15.89
N THR A 254 31.86 -7.13 17.22
CA THR A 254 30.65 -7.26 18.05
C THR A 254 29.63 -6.17 17.69
N ASP A 255 30.06 -4.92 17.61
CA ASP A 255 29.20 -3.79 17.29
C ASP A 255 28.64 -3.91 15.87
N ALA A 256 29.47 -4.29 14.89
CA ALA A 256 29.03 -4.55 13.52
C ALA A 256 28.04 -5.72 13.44
N GLY A 257 28.28 -6.81 14.17
CA GLY A 257 27.39 -7.98 14.24
C GLY A 257 26.04 -7.65 14.88
N LEU A 258 26.02 -6.86 15.95
CA LEU A 258 24.80 -6.39 16.61
C LEU A 258 24.01 -5.44 15.70
N MET A 259 24.70 -4.56 14.98
CA MET A 259 24.08 -3.67 13.99
C MET A 259 23.44 -4.48 12.85
N MET A 260 24.15 -5.44 12.26
CA MET A 260 23.60 -6.31 11.21
C MET A 260 22.40 -7.12 11.71
N LYS A 261 22.46 -7.65 12.93
CA LYS A 261 21.33 -8.37 13.53
C LYS A 261 20.10 -7.45 13.66
N ALA A 262 20.28 -6.22 14.12
CA ALA A 262 19.20 -5.25 14.25
C ALA A 262 18.59 -4.87 12.89
N LEU A 263 19.43 -4.60 11.87
CA LEU A 263 18.98 -4.31 10.51
C LEU A 263 18.19 -5.49 9.90
N LEU A 264 18.65 -6.71 10.14
CA LEU A 264 17.98 -7.92 9.67
C LEU A 264 16.62 -8.11 10.35
N ASP A 265 16.59 -7.97 11.68
CA ASP A 265 15.34 -8.08 12.45
C ASP A 265 14.33 -6.99 12.02
N ASP A 266 14.79 -5.75 11.79
CA ASP A 266 13.96 -4.65 11.25
C ASP A 266 13.40 -4.97 9.86
N LEU A 267 14.23 -5.45 8.93
CA LEU A 267 13.81 -5.78 7.56
C LEU A 267 12.76 -6.89 7.55
N LEU A 268 12.96 -7.91 8.39
CA LEU A 268 12.00 -9.01 8.53
C LEU A 268 10.69 -8.56 9.16
N ASP A 269 10.75 -7.70 10.18
CA ASP A 269 9.55 -7.13 10.81
C ASP A 269 8.77 -6.26 9.80
N HIS A 270 9.44 -5.41 9.03
CA HIS A 270 8.80 -4.61 7.97
C HIS A 270 8.12 -5.50 6.92
N SER A 271 8.79 -6.57 6.47
CA SER A 271 8.22 -7.53 5.51
C SER A 271 6.98 -8.25 6.06
N LYS A 272 7.00 -8.68 7.33
CA LYS A 272 5.86 -9.37 7.97
C LYS A 272 4.67 -8.45 8.16
N ILE A 273 4.91 -7.19 8.52
CA ILE A 273 3.89 -6.16 8.71
C ILE A 273 3.22 -5.84 7.36
N GLY A 274 4.00 -5.56 6.31
CA GLY A 274 3.46 -5.26 4.97
C GLY A 274 2.65 -6.40 4.36
N ALA A 275 2.91 -7.65 4.77
CA ALA A 275 2.17 -8.83 4.37
C ALA A 275 0.91 -9.12 5.21
N GLY A 276 0.62 -8.33 6.25
CA GLY A 276 -0.47 -8.57 7.19
C GLY A 276 -0.29 -9.85 8.02
N ARG A 277 0.94 -10.37 8.15
CA ARG A 277 1.26 -11.62 8.87
C ARG A 277 1.84 -11.42 10.26
N MET A 278 1.99 -10.16 10.68
CA MET A 278 2.41 -9.84 12.04
C MET A 278 1.22 -10.01 12.99
N THR A 279 1.34 -10.93 13.94
CA THR A 279 0.37 -11.12 15.02
C THR A 279 0.85 -10.43 16.28
N VAL A 280 -0.02 -9.64 16.91
CA VAL A 280 0.20 -9.05 18.24
C VAL A 280 -0.38 -10.02 19.27
N GLU A 281 0.42 -10.38 20.27
CA GLU A 281 -0.07 -11.23 21.36
C GLU A 281 -0.84 -10.39 22.39
N ALA A 282 -1.90 -10.96 22.96
CA ALA A 282 -2.68 -10.32 24.04
C ALA A 282 -2.52 -11.14 25.32
N VAL A 283 -1.40 -10.95 26.01
CA VAL A 283 -1.03 -11.67 27.24
C VAL A 283 -1.08 -10.72 28.43
N ASP A 284 -1.43 -11.22 29.61
CA ASP A 284 -1.34 -10.48 30.86
C ASP A 284 0.12 -10.21 31.26
N PHE A 285 0.47 -8.94 31.47
CA PHE A 285 1.83 -8.57 31.90
C PHE A 285 1.85 -7.33 32.81
N ASP A 286 2.98 -7.13 33.50
CA ASP A 286 3.24 -5.94 34.30
C ASP A 286 3.86 -4.82 33.43
N LEU A 287 3.05 -3.85 33.04
CA LEU A 287 3.48 -2.72 32.20
C LEU A 287 4.50 -1.84 32.92
N ARG A 288 4.29 -1.57 34.22
CA ARG A 288 5.21 -0.76 35.02
C ARG A 288 6.57 -1.43 35.14
N ALA A 289 6.60 -2.74 35.39
CA ALA A 289 7.84 -3.51 35.45
C ALA A 289 8.56 -3.55 34.09
N THR A 290 7.79 -3.71 33.00
CA THR A 290 8.33 -3.72 31.63
C THR A 290 9.00 -2.39 31.29
N LEU A 291 8.31 -1.26 31.51
CA LEU A 291 8.88 0.08 31.28
C LEU A 291 10.11 0.33 32.16
N ALA A 292 10.07 -0.06 33.43
CA ALA A 292 11.20 0.07 34.34
C ALA A 292 12.41 -0.77 33.91
N GLN A 293 12.20 -1.98 33.39
CA GLN A 293 13.27 -2.83 32.86
C GLN A 293 13.91 -2.21 31.61
N THR A 294 13.09 -1.67 30.70
CA THR A 294 13.58 -0.97 29.52
C THR A 294 14.42 0.25 29.91
N LEU A 295 13.94 1.08 30.84
CA LEU A 295 14.67 2.25 31.34
C LEU A 295 16.01 1.91 31.99
N ARG A 296 16.10 0.78 32.72
CA ARG A 296 17.34 0.35 33.36
C ARG A 296 18.47 0.15 32.36
N LEU A 297 18.17 -0.37 31.17
CA LEU A 297 19.15 -0.58 30.09
C LEU A 297 19.75 0.73 29.58
N TRP A 298 18.97 1.82 29.60
CA TRP A 298 19.38 3.11 29.04
C TRP A 298 20.03 4.05 30.05
N ARG A 299 19.95 3.79 31.37
CA ARG A 299 20.58 4.65 32.39
C ARG A 299 22.09 4.79 32.19
N GLY A 300 22.81 3.67 32.05
CA GLY A 300 24.25 3.67 31.84
C GLY A 300 24.68 4.42 30.58
N PRO A 301 24.12 4.10 29.38
CA PRO A 301 24.42 4.83 28.15
C PRO A 301 24.13 6.34 28.21
N ILE A 302 23.03 6.74 28.87
CA ILE A 302 22.66 8.15 29.04
C ILE A 302 23.68 8.86 29.94
N GLU A 303 24.03 8.27 31.07
CA GLU A 303 25.02 8.81 32.02
C GLU A 303 26.42 8.88 31.40
N ALA A 304 26.83 7.86 30.66
CA ALA A 304 28.11 7.82 29.94
C ALA A 304 28.22 8.95 28.89
N LYS A 305 27.09 9.37 28.29
CA LYS A 305 27.02 10.50 27.36
C LYS A 305 26.85 11.85 28.07
N GLY A 306 26.77 11.88 29.40
CA GLY A 306 26.61 13.09 30.21
C GLY A 306 25.21 13.71 30.17
N LEU A 307 24.20 12.96 29.72
CA LEU A 307 22.81 13.41 29.62
C LEU A 307 22.06 13.18 30.95
N LYS A 308 21.05 14.01 31.24
CA LYS A 308 20.15 13.81 32.39
C LYS A 308 18.89 13.06 31.99
N LEU A 309 18.56 11.96 32.68
CA LEU A 309 17.29 11.25 32.52
C LEU A 309 16.27 11.74 33.55
N ARG A 310 15.10 12.18 33.10
CA ARG A 310 13.94 12.52 33.95
C ARG A 310 12.78 11.60 33.62
N VAL A 311 12.13 11.04 34.65
CA VAL A 311 10.93 10.20 34.48
C VAL A 311 9.79 10.82 35.27
N GLU A 312 8.66 11.07 34.61
CA GLU A 312 7.47 11.69 35.19
C GLU A 312 6.28 10.74 35.10
N GLY A 313 5.39 10.78 36.09
CA GLY A 313 4.11 10.04 36.06
C GLY A 313 4.20 8.52 36.18
N ALA A 314 5.36 7.95 36.49
CA ALA A 314 5.54 6.49 36.68
C ALA A 314 4.58 5.86 37.72
N ALA A 315 4.13 6.63 38.71
CA ALA A 315 3.16 6.19 39.71
C ALA A 315 1.73 5.97 39.15
N ARG A 316 1.39 6.64 38.04
CA ARG A 316 0.07 6.57 37.39
C ARG A 316 -0.08 5.36 36.46
N MET A 317 1.02 4.73 36.08
CA MET A 317 0.99 3.59 35.16
C MET A 317 0.35 2.34 35.78
N PRO A 318 -0.59 1.67 35.10
CA PRO A 318 -1.17 0.42 35.58
C PRO A 318 -0.08 -0.66 35.66
N ARG A 319 -0.27 -1.59 36.59
CA ARG A 319 0.58 -2.80 36.68
C ARG A 319 0.05 -3.83 35.69
N SER A 320 -1.13 -4.39 35.94
CA SER A 320 -1.70 -5.48 35.14
C SER A 320 -2.47 -4.97 33.93
N VAL A 321 -1.98 -5.27 32.72
CA VAL A 321 -2.67 -5.00 31.44
C VAL A 321 -2.55 -6.21 30.52
N LYS A 322 -3.44 -6.33 29.52
CA LYS A 322 -3.29 -7.30 28.43
C LYS A 322 -2.69 -6.65 27.19
N GLY A 323 -1.75 -7.32 26.55
CA GLY A 323 -1.12 -6.85 25.31
C GLY A 323 0.22 -7.52 25.07
N ASP A 324 1.03 -6.90 24.21
CA ASP A 324 2.31 -7.45 23.79
C ASP A 324 3.49 -6.68 24.42
N ALA A 325 4.01 -7.23 25.52
CA ALA A 325 5.13 -6.63 26.26
C ALA A 325 6.41 -6.52 25.40
N MET A 326 6.63 -7.44 24.47
CA MET A 326 7.81 -7.47 23.61
C MET A 326 7.76 -6.34 22.59
N ARG A 327 6.61 -6.12 21.95
CA ARG A 327 6.44 -5.03 20.97
C ARG A 327 6.45 -3.65 21.63
N ILE A 328 5.84 -3.50 22.81
CA ILE A 328 5.94 -2.26 23.58
C ILE A 328 7.41 -1.97 23.94
N ARG A 329 8.17 -2.99 24.34
CA ARG A 329 9.61 -2.84 24.62
C ARG A 329 10.41 -2.47 23.37
N GLN A 330 10.09 -3.05 22.22
CA GLN A 330 10.73 -2.73 20.94
C GLN A 330 10.50 -1.27 20.55
N VAL A 331 9.25 -0.80 20.60
CA VAL A 331 8.89 0.60 20.33
C VAL A 331 9.65 1.53 21.29
N MET A 332 9.62 1.24 22.60
CA MET A 332 10.31 2.06 23.60
C MET A 332 11.83 2.08 23.42
N ASN A 333 12.45 0.94 23.12
CA ASN A 333 13.89 0.88 22.87
C ASN A 333 14.29 1.72 21.66
N ASN A 334 13.51 1.68 20.59
CA ASN A 334 13.78 2.47 19.40
C ASN A 334 13.65 3.98 19.69
N LEU A 335 12.59 4.41 20.38
CA LEU A 335 12.41 5.82 20.76
C LEU A 335 13.54 6.31 21.69
N MET A 336 13.89 5.52 22.72
CA MET A 336 14.98 5.87 23.65
C MET A 336 16.34 5.89 22.96
N SER A 337 16.62 4.93 22.08
CA SER A 337 17.85 4.91 21.28
C SER A 337 17.97 6.17 20.44
N ASN A 338 16.91 6.58 19.75
CA ASN A 338 16.90 7.81 18.95
C ASN A 338 17.11 9.06 19.81
N ALA A 339 16.44 9.17 20.96
CA ALA A 339 16.62 10.28 21.89
C ALA A 339 18.07 10.40 22.37
N VAL A 340 18.70 9.28 22.75
CA VAL A 340 20.12 9.26 23.16
C VAL A 340 21.05 9.60 22.00
N LYS A 341 20.79 9.01 20.83
CA LYS A 341 21.59 9.19 19.61
C LYS A 341 21.64 10.65 19.20
N PHE A 342 20.49 11.33 19.10
CA PHE A 342 20.38 12.68 18.57
C PHE A 342 20.52 13.80 19.61
N THR A 343 20.63 13.48 20.89
CA THR A 343 20.91 14.49 21.93
C THR A 343 22.39 14.47 22.31
N PRO A 344 23.18 15.49 21.93
CA PRO A 344 24.59 15.56 22.32
C PRO A 344 24.76 16.01 23.78
N GLN A 345 23.97 16.99 24.24
CA GLN A 345 24.00 17.53 25.60
C GLN A 345 22.56 17.89 26.03
N GLY A 346 22.30 17.87 27.34
CA GLY A 346 20.99 18.26 27.89
C GLY A 346 20.28 17.13 28.62
N ARG A 347 19.00 16.92 28.32
CA ARG A 347 18.17 15.95 29.05
C ARG A 347 17.19 15.19 28.16
N ILE A 348 16.88 13.97 28.58
CA ILE A 348 15.82 13.15 28.02
C ILE A 348 14.74 12.98 29.10
N THR A 349 13.50 13.31 28.77
CA THR A 349 12.35 13.22 29.67
C THR A 349 11.37 12.17 29.16
N LEU A 350 11.11 11.15 29.97
CA LEU A 350 10.05 10.19 29.73
C LEU A 350 8.82 10.57 30.56
N ARG A 351 7.74 11.01 29.92
CA ARG A 351 6.46 11.22 30.60
C ARG A 351 5.54 10.02 30.38
N LEU A 352 4.94 9.57 31.47
CA LEU A 352 4.06 8.43 31.52
C LEU A 352 2.72 8.88 32.09
N ASP A 353 1.64 8.67 31.36
CA ASP A 353 0.30 8.93 31.87
C ASP A 353 -0.63 7.79 31.49
N ALA A 354 -1.61 7.51 32.34
CA ALA A 354 -2.60 6.49 32.07
C ALA A 354 -3.89 6.81 32.81
N TRP A 355 -5.02 6.55 32.16
CA TRP A 355 -6.34 6.66 32.77
C TRP A 355 -7.20 5.47 32.36
N ALA A 356 -8.16 5.12 33.22
CA ALA A 356 -9.15 4.12 32.88
C ALA A 356 -10.12 4.68 31.83
N GLU A 357 -10.41 3.89 30.81
CA GLU A 357 -11.38 4.18 29.77
C GLU A 357 -12.43 3.06 29.76
N GLU A 358 -13.65 3.41 30.19
CA GLU A 358 -14.77 2.47 30.24
C GLU A 358 -15.24 2.11 28.81
N PRO A 359 -15.55 0.83 28.53
CA PRO A 359 -15.96 -0.19 29.49
C PRO A 359 -14.90 -1.23 29.90
N SER A 360 -13.67 -1.24 29.36
CA SER A 360 -12.76 -2.40 29.60
C SER A 360 -11.26 -2.21 29.38
N GLY A 361 -10.69 -1.02 29.58
CA GLY A 361 -9.24 -0.88 29.47
C GLY A 361 -8.64 0.41 30.04
N TYR A 362 -7.33 0.54 29.85
CA TYR A 362 -6.57 1.74 30.11
C TYR A 362 -6.17 2.40 28.79
N CYS A 363 -6.32 3.71 28.71
CA CYS A 363 -5.60 4.49 27.72
C CYS A 363 -4.25 4.88 28.32
N VAL A 364 -3.17 4.49 27.65
CA VAL A 364 -1.78 4.70 28.09
C VAL A 364 -1.11 5.66 27.12
N LEU A 365 -0.47 6.68 27.69
CA LEU A 365 0.32 7.67 26.97
C LEU A 365 1.79 7.59 27.40
N LEU A 366 2.67 7.34 26.44
CA LEU A 366 4.12 7.32 26.64
C LEU A 366 4.74 8.43 25.78
N GLU A 367 5.38 9.41 26.42
CA GLU A 367 6.04 10.51 25.72
C GLU A 367 7.55 10.47 25.98
N VAL A 368 8.34 10.29 24.92
CA VAL A 368 9.80 10.44 24.97
C VAL A 368 10.15 11.81 24.40
N GLN A 369 10.58 12.71 25.27
CA GLN A 369 11.03 14.06 24.90
C GLN A 369 12.55 14.17 25.05
N ASP A 370 13.21 14.73 24.03
CA ASP A 370 14.62 15.05 24.05
C ASP A 370 14.87 16.55 23.86
N THR A 371 16.09 17.00 24.17
CA THR A 371 16.54 18.40 23.95
C THR A 371 17.59 18.46 22.84
N GLY A 372 17.48 17.59 21.85
CA GLY A 372 18.37 17.55 20.69
C GLY A 372 18.14 18.71 19.71
N PRO A 373 18.70 18.63 18.49
CA PRO A 373 18.63 19.70 17.49
C PRO A 373 17.22 19.94 16.95
N GLY A 374 16.28 19.04 17.20
CA GLY A 374 14.93 19.08 16.62
C GLY A 374 14.92 18.85 15.10
N MET A 375 13.74 18.96 14.50
CA MET A 375 13.48 18.68 13.08
C MET A 375 12.73 19.84 12.42
N THR A 376 12.99 20.07 11.14
CA THR A 376 12.20 20.97 10.29
C THR A 376 10.83 20.36 9.95
N GLY A 377 9.90 21.18 9.44
CA GLY A 377 8.57 20.70 9.03
C GLY A 377 8.64 19.60 7.97
N ASP A 378 9.56 19.72 7.00
CA ASP A 378 9.76 18.74 5.94
C ASP A 378 10.37 17.43 6.46
N GLN A 379 11.30 17.52 7.42
CA GLN A 379 11.86 16.33 8.09
C GLN A 379 10.78 15.60 8.92
N LEU A 380 9.92 16.35 9.62
CA LEU A 380 8.84 15.78 10.41
C LEU A 380 7.80 15.06 9.53
N ALA A 381 7.49 15.61 8.36
CA ALA A 381 6.53 15.03 7.41
C ALA A 381 7.01 13.68 6.83
N ARG A 382 8.31 13.49 6.69
CA ARG A 382 8.93 12.27 6.13
C ARG A 382 9.43 11.28 7.18
N LEU A 383 9.34 11.64 8.47
CA LEU A 383 9.94 10.90 9.59
C LEU A 383 9.56 9.41 9.70
N PHE A 384 8.35 9.07 9.27
CA PHE A 384 7.81 7.71 9.33
C PHE A 384 7.79 7.00 7.97
N ASN A 385 8.38 7.59 6.93
CA ASN A 385 8.53 6.93 5.64
C ASN A 385 9.66 5.89 5.73
N PRO A 386 9.43 4.63 5.33
CA PRO A 386 10.48 3.61 5.30
C PRO A 386 11.65 4.06 4.43
N PHE A 387 12.88 3.84 4.91
CA PHE A 387 14.14 4.15 4.22
C PHE A 387 14.41 5.65 3.93
N ASP A 388 13.53 6.55 4.38
CA ASP A 388 13.65 8.00 4.16
C ASP A 388 14.59 8.63 5.21
N GLN A 389 15.88 8.30 5.09
CA GLN A 389 16.97 8.92 5.85
C GLN A 389 17.63 10.09 5.11
N THR A 390 17.06 10.50 3.98
CA THR A 390 17.71 11.26 2.92
C THR A 390 17.72 12.78 3.13
N ALA A 391 17.55 13.26 4.36
CA ALA A 391 17.70 14.68 4.68
C ALA A 391 19.09 14.99 5.27
N GLU A 392 19.71 16.03 4.73
CA GLU A 392 21.02 16.60 5.07
C GLU A 392 21.47 16.41 6.53
N GLY A 393 22.69 15.88 6.70
CA GLY A 393 23.48 16.02 7.93
C GLY A 393 23.31 14.98 9.05
N VAL A 394 22.23 14.18 9.08
CA VAL A 394 21.94 13.32 10.25
C VAL A 394 22.41 11.87 10.09
N SER A 395 22.46 11.33 8.87
CA SER A 395 22.81 9.91 8.63
C SER A 395 24.31 9.60 8.68
N ALA A 396 25.17 10.55 8.33
CA ALA A 396 26.62 10.32 8.29
C ALA A 396 27.27 10.16 9.68
N ARG A 397 26.62 10.65 10.74
CA ARG A 397 27.22 10.73 12.09
C ARG A 397 26.74 9.67 13.07
N TYR A 398 25.61 9.02 12.78
CA TYR A 398 24.98 8.16 13.79
C TYR A 398 24.42 6.80 13.33
N GLY A 399 24.35 6.47 12.02
CA GLY A 399 24.05 5.12 11.51
C GLY A 399 22.69 4.48 11.89
N GLY A 400 21.87 4.04 10.93
CA GLY A 400 20.64 3.30 11.21
C GLY A 400 19.96 2.75 9.95
N SER A 401 18.95 1.87 10.09
CA SER A 401 18.16 1.32 8.97
C SER A 401 17.20 2.34 8.33
N GLY A 402 16.68 3.27 9.15
CA GLY A 402 15.60 4.17 8.73
C GLY A 402 14.24 3.47 8.71
N LEU A 403 14.23 2.20 9.13
CA LEU A 403 13.04 1.39 9.27
C LEU A 403 12.46 1.48 10.67
N GLY A 404 13.29 1.71 11.69
CA GLY A 404 12.87 1.65 13.09
C GLY A 404 11.60 2.47 13.39
N LEU A 405 11.56 3.76 13.02
CA LEU A 405 10.39 4.61 13.32
C LEU A 405 9.13 4.21 12.54
N ALA A 406 9.29 3.78 11.28
CA ALA A 406 8.19 3.25 10.48
C ALA A 406 7.63 1.96 11.11
N ILE A 407 8.49 1.01 11.48
CA ILE A 407 8.11 -0.23 12.18
C ILE A 407 7.46 0.09 13.52
N SER A 408 7.99 1.05 14.29
CA SER A 408 7.38 1.48 15.55
C SER A 408 5.96 2.02 15.36
N ARG A 409 5.71 2.80 14.30
CA ARG A 409 4.36 3.28 13.97
C ARG A 409 3.44 2.11 13.64
N ASP A 410 3.87 1.24 12.74
CA ASP A 410 3.04 0.13 12.28
C ASP A 410 2.74 -0.87 13.42
N LEU A 411 3.70 -1.12 14.32
CA LEU A 411 3.50 -1.93 15.53
C LEU A 411 2.47 -1.30 16.47
N VAL A 412 2.56 0.02 16.68
CA VAL A 412 1.60 0.74 17.53
C VAL A 412 0.20 0.73 16.91
N GLU A 413 0.08 0.87 15.59
CA GLU A 413 -1.19 0.75 14.88
C GLU A 413 -1.78 -0.67 14.96
N LEU A 414 -0.96 -1.71 14.82
CA LEU A 414 -1.37 -3.10 15.02
C LEU A 414 -1.85 -3.39 16.45
N MET A 415 -1.30 -2.68 17.45
CA MET A 415 -1.78 -2.72 18.83
C MET A 415 -3.03 -1.83 19.08
N GLY A 416 -3.62 -1.25 18.03
CA GLY A 416 -4.80 -0.38 18.13
C GLY A 416 -4.50 1.03 18.67
N GLY A 417 -3.24 1.45 18.63
CA GLY A 417 -2.77 2.73 19.13
C GLY A 417 -2.40 3.75 18.03
N ARG A 418 -1.68 4.79 18.43
CA ARG A 418 -1.09 5.78 17.52
C ARG A 418 0.27 6.26 18.02
N LEU A 419 1.23 6.39 17.11
CA LEU A 419 2.52 7.05 17.36
C LEU A 419 2.54 8.38 16.61
N THR A 420 2.87 9.47 17.31
CA THR A 420 2.99 10.81 16.76
C THR A 420 4.30 11.46 17.18
N ALA A 421 4.75 12.45 16.42
CA ALA A 421 5.95 13.22 16.75
C ALA A 421 5.66 14.72 16.63
N ARG A 422 6.28 15.50 17.52
CA ARG A 422 6.29 16.97 17.49
C ARG A 422 7.73 17.43 17.66
N SER A 423 8.18 18.37 16.84
CA SER A 423 9.53 18.91 16.94
C SER A 423 9.59 20.28 16.26
N ALA A 424 10.52 21.11 16.73
CA ALA A 424 10.91 22.35 16.08
C ALA A 424 12.44 22.49 16.12
N PRO A 425 13.08 23.11 15.12
CA PRO A 425 14.52 23.30 15.12
C PRO A 425 15.01 24.00 16.40
N GLY A 426 16.02 23.44 17.06
CA GLY A 426 16.62 23.91 18.30
C GLY A 426 15.83 23.61 19.59
N GLN A 427 14.63 23.02 19.49
CA GLN A 427 13.77 22.75 20.66
C GLN A 427 13.69 21.26 21.04
N GLY A 428 14.42 20.39 20.33
CA GLY A 428 14.35 18.94 20.49
C GLY A 428 13.12 18.31 19.84
N ALA A 429 12.88 17.03 20.13
CA ALA A 429 11.72 16.30 19.65
C ALA A 429 10.93 15.66 20.79
N SER A 430 9.63 15.50 20.58
CA SER A 430 8.72 14.74 21.44
C SER A 430 8.01 13.69 20.60
N PHE A 431 8.16 12.43 21.01
CA PHE A 431 7.49 11.28 20.42
C PHE A 431 6.44 10.76 21.39
N THR A 432 5.18 10.73 20.96
CA THR A 432 4.04 10.34 21.79
C THR A 432 3.38 9.07 21.25
N VAL A 433 3.38 8.02 22.07
CA VAL A 433 2.68 6.75 21.82
C VAL A 433 1.42 6.71 22.67
N SER A 434 0.27 6.50 22.03
CA SER A 434 -1.01 6.22 22.70
C SER A 434 -1.44 4.78 22.43
N LEU A 435 -1.76 4.03 23.48
CA LEU A 435 -2.23 2.63 23.39
C LEU A 435 -3.52 2.45 24.19
N SER A 436 -4.45 1.66 23.67
CA SER A 436 -5.60 1.16 24.43
C SER A 436 -5.31 -0.29 24.86
N LEU A 437 -5.11 -0.51 26.15
CA LEU A 437 -4.74 -1.81 26.70
C LEU A 437 -5.84 -2.33 27.62
N PRO A 438 -6.41 -3.52 27.37
CA PRO A 438 -7.42 -4.09 28.25
C PRO A 438 -6.90 -4.32 29.67
N PHE A 439 -7.82 -4.35 30.63
CA PHE A 439 -7.49 -4.69 32.02
C PHE A 439 -6.86 -6.09 32.10
N GLY A 440 -5.74 -6.19 32.80
CA GLY A 440 -5.18 -7.49 33.15
C GLY A 440 -5.96 -8.16 34.28
N GLU A 441 -5.77 -9.45 34.46
CA GLU A 441 -6.49 -10.26 35.47
C GLU A 441 -6.33 -9.75 36.91
N ASN A 442 -5.25 -9.02 37.21
CA ASN A 442 -4.97 -8.42 38.52
C ASN A 442 -4.96 -6.87 38.48
N ALA A 443 -5.84 -6.26 37.67
CA ALA A 443 -5.93 -4.81 37.58
C ALA A 443 -6.38 -4.17 38.91
N ALA A 444 -5.44 -3.54 39.62
CA ALA A 444 -5.78 -2.64 40.72
C ALA A 444 -6.25 -1.29 40.13
N PRO A 445 -7.26 -0.64 40.73
CA PRO A 445 -7.71 0.68 40.27
C PRO A 445 -6.54 1.67 40.34
N ILE A 446 -6.29 2.40 39.24
CA ILE A 446 -5.34 3.51 39.24
C ILE A 446 -5.91 4.57 40.18
N LEU A 447 -5.10 5.08 41.12
CA LEU A 447 -5.42 6.29 41.89
C LEU A 447 -5.56 7.47 40.91
N VAL A 448 -6.78 7.73 40.47
CA VAL A 448 -7.15 8.94 39.72
C VAL A 448 -7.01 10.09 40.72
N PRO A 449 -6.25 11.17 40.42
CA PRO A 449 -6.39 12.41 41.16
C PRO A 449 -7.86 12.82 41.10
N GLY A 450 -8.49 13.08 42.23
CA GLY A 450 -9.93 13.29 42.34
C GLY A 450 -10.51 14.26 41.30
N ASP A 451 -11.80 14.09 41.02
CA ASP A 451 -12.62 14.81 40.04
C ASP A 451 -12.45 16.35 40.00
N ASP A 452 -11.84 16.95 41.04
CA ASP A 452 -11.50 18.37 41.10
C ASP A 452 -10.61 18.84 39.93
N SER A 453 -9.72 18.00 39.40
CA SER A 453 -8.82 18.44 38.32
C SER A 453 -9.51 18.67 36.97
N ARG A 454 -10.62 17.99 36.66
CA ARG A 454 -11.36 18.22 35.40
C ARG A 454 -12.19 19.50 35.48
N LEU A 455 -12.76 19.78 36.65
CA LEU A 455 -13.49 21.02 36.89
C LEU A 455 -12.54 22.21 36.90
N ASP A 456 -11.35 22.09 37.51
CA ASP A 456 -10.33 23.14 37.53
C ASP A 456 -9.76 23.43 36.13
N ILE A 457 -9.55 22.40 35.30
CA ILE A 457 -9.12 22.58 33.90
C ILE A 457 -10.25 23.19 33.06
N ALA A 458 -11.50 22.77 33.26
CA ALA A 458 -12.66 23.35 32.58
C ALA A 458 -12.90 24.81 33.01
N LEU A 459 -12.73 25.14 34.28
CA LEU A 459 -12.83 26.50 34.83
C LEU A 459 -11.66 27.38 34.34
N ALA A 460 -10.44 26.85 34.25
CA ALA A 460 -9.28 27.56 33.70
C ALA A 460 -9.43 27.87 32.20
N LEU A 461 -10.11 27.00 31.45
CA LEU A 461 -10.45 27.22 30.04
C LEU A 461 -11.67 28.15 29.86
N ALA A 462 -12.63 28.12 30.79
CA ALA A 462 -13.82 28.97 30.75
C ALA A 462 -13.56 30.41 31.25
N ALA A 463 -12.56 30.63 32.11
CA ALA A 463 -12.33 31.90 32.78
C ALA A 463 -11.32 32.85 32.08
N ARG A 464 -10.97 32.62 30.80
CA ARG A 464 -10.20 33.59 30.01
C ARG A 464 -11.10 34.24 28.95
N PRO A 465 -11.54 35.49 29.16
CA PRO A 465 -11.97 36.33 28.06
C PRO A 465 -10.77 36.57 27.14
N LEU A 466 -10.91 36.29 25.85
CA LEU A 466 -9.98 36.76 24.84
C LEU A 466 -9.94 38.30 24.93
N ALA A 467 -8.85 38.84 25.45
CA ALA A 467 -8.56 40.25 25.33
C ALA A 467 -8.39 40.58 23.84
N ALA A 468 -9.22 41.50 23.35
CA ALA A 468 -9.17 42.02 22.00
C ALA A 468 -7.77 42.58 21.70
N GLY A 469 -7.11 42.03 20.69
CA GLY A 469 -6.00 42.71 20.02
C GLY A 469 -6.55 43.90 19.21
N PRO A 470 -5.81 45.01 19.10
CA PRO A 470 -6.29 46.18 18.38
C PRO A 470 -6.36 45.90 16.87
N ASP A 471 -7.58 46.03 16.35
CA ASP A 471 -8.00 46.48 15.02
C ASP A 471 -7.23 45.96 13.79
N ALA A 472 -7.77 44.88 13.23
CA ALA A 472 -7.70 44.61 11.80
C ALA A 472 -8.62 45.57 11.04
N GLY A 473 -8.02 46.62 10.49
CA GLY A 473 -8.62 47.41 9.41
C GLY A 473 -8.73 46.59 8.12
N THR A 474 -9.89 46.69 7.48
CA THR A 474 -10.34 45.98 6.26
C THR A 474 -9.55 46.42 5.00
N PRO A 475 -9.60 45.64 3.90
CA PRO A 475 -8.61 45.62 2.82
C PRO A 475 -8.81 46.74 1.79
N GLN A 476 -7.71 47.30 1.28
CA GLN A 476 -7.71 48.16 0.09
C GLN A 476 -6.64 47.76 -0.94
N ALA A 477 -7.00 48.06 -2.18
CA ALA A 477 -6.52 47.51 -3.45
C ALA A 477 -5.04 47.72 -3.78
N PHE A 478 -4.52 46.81 -4.61
CA PHE A 478 -3.29 46.99 -5.39
C PHE A 478 -3.32 48.27 -6.24
N PRO A 479 -2.16 48.92 -6.40
CA PRO A 479 -1.77 49.49 -7.68
C PRO A 479 -0.58 48.73 -8.29
N ARG A 480 -0.71 48.47 -9.58
CA ARG A 480 0.38 48.08 -10.49
C ARG A 480 1.25 49.29 -10.84
N ASP A 481 2.54 48.99 -11.00
CA ASP A 481 3.55 49.53 -11.92
C ASP A 481 3.63 51.04 -12.19
N ALA A 482 4.82 51.63 -11.96
CA ALA A 482 5.72 52.06 -13.05
C ALA A 482 6.96 52.81 -12.54
N ASP A 483 8.09 52.45 -13.13
CA ASP A 483 9.32 53.22 -13.39
C ASP A 483 10.17 53.74 -12.21
N ALA A 484 11.39 53.19 -12.09
CA ALA A 484 12.53 53.79 -12.80
C ALA A 484 13.80 52.92 -12.66
N SER A 485 14.50 52.82 -13.78
CA SER A 485 15.76 52.12 -14.00
C SER A 485 16.97 52.97 -13.57
N THR A 486 18.10 52.26 -13.45
CA THR A 486 19.49 52.65 -13.81
C THR A 486 20.41 53.36 -12.80
N THR A 487 21.45 52.59 -12.44
CA THR A 487 22.91 52.89 -12.38
C THR A 487 23.50 53.89 -11.39
N ALA A 488 24.39 53.37 -10.52
CA ALA A 488 25.81 53.79 -10.36
C ALA A 488 26.49 52.77 -9.43
N GLU A 489 27.37 51.90 -9.95
CA GLU A 489 28.83 51.99 -9.81
C GLU A 489 29.35 52.07 -8.37
N THR A 490 29.98 50.99 -7.93
CA THR A 490 31.22 51.06 -7.13
C THR A 490 32.05 49.84 -7.46
N ALA A 491 33.12 50.08 -8.22
CA ALA A 491 34.24 49.17 -8.36
C ALA A 491 35.01 49.11 -7.04
N ASP A 492 35.42 47.89 -6.69
CA ASP A 492 36.66 47.48 -6.02
C ASP A 492 36.37 46.36 -4.99
N GLN A 493 36.23 45.13 -5.50
CA GLN A 493 36.28 43.92 -4.68
C GLN A 493 37.19 42.91 -5.38
N THR A 494 38.25 42.57 -4.67
CA THR A 494 39.28 41.58 -4.97
C THR A 494 38.70 40.24 -5.41
N ASP A 495 39.37 39.59 -6.36
CA ASP A 495 39.06 38.34 -7.09
C ASP A 495 38.95 37.06 -6.24
N ASP A 496 38.45 37.15 -4.99
CA ASP A 496 38.49 36.07 -4.00
C ASP A 496 37.10 35.46 -3.68
N ASP A 497 36.05 35.85 -4.41
CA ASP A 497 34.67 35.41 -4.16
C ASP A 497 34.07 34.56 -5.31
N ARG A 498 34.92 34.03 -6.22
CA ARG A 498 34.44 33.07 -7.23
C ARG A 498 34.27 31.68 -6.59
N PRO A 499 33.14 30.99 -6.82
CA PRO A 499 32.94 29.66 -6.27
C PRO A 499 34.00 28.68 -6.80
N LEU A 500 34.56 27.86 -5.90
CA LEU A 500 35.53 26.80 -6.21
C LEU A 500 34.97 25.88 -7.30
N ARG A 501 35.68 25.75 -8.42
CA ARG A 501 35.28 24.91 -9.55
C ARG A 501 35.90 23.53 -9.45
N LEU A 502 35.07 22.51 -9.41
CA LEU A 502 35.49 21.12 -9.24
C LEU A 502 35.06 20.27 -10.44
N LEU A 503 35.92 19.36 -10.87
CA LEU A 503 35.55 18.31 -11.82
C LEU A 503 35.48 16.96 -11.11
N VAL A 504 34.39 16.23 -11.27
CA VAL A 504 34.19 14.88 -10.73
C VAL A 504 34.05 13.89 -11.87
N VAL A 505 34.94 12.90 -11.91
CA VAL A 505 35.02 11.89 -12.97
C VAL A 505 34.84 10.49 -12.35
N ASP A 506 33.76 9.81 -12.70
CA ASP A 506 33.48 8.42 -12.30
C ASP A 506 32.49 7.82 -13.31
N ASP A 507 32.63 6.54 -13.65
CA ASP A 507 31.79 5.86 -14.65
C ASP A 507 30.36 5.58 -14.13
N HIS A 508 30.20 5.49 -12.81
CA HIS A 508 28.90 5.28 -12.17
C HIS A 508 28.24 6.60 -11.77
N ASP A 509 27.02 6.81 -12.25
CA ASP A 509 26.20 7.99 -11.94
C ASP A 509 25.95 8.18 -10.44
N ILE A 510 25.77 7.08 -9.70
CA ILE A 510 25.61 7.08 -8.24
C ILE A 510 26.84 7.68 -7.55
N ASN A 511 28.05 7.34 -7.98
CA ASN A 511 29.29 7.86 -7.38
C ASN A 511 29.49 9.34 -7.70
N ARG A 512 29.26 9.76 -8.96
CA ARG A 512 29.28 11.17 -9.35
C ARG A 512 28.29 11.98 -8.51
N ARG A 513 27.09 11.44 -8.30
CA ARG A 513 26.06 12.07 -7.46
C ARG A 513 26.45 12.11 -5.99
N ALA A 514 27.12 11.07 -5.47
CA ALA A 514 27.61 11.04 -4.11
C ALA A 514 28.65 12.15 -3.84
N VAL A 515 29.63 12.32 -4.73
CA VAL A 515 30.63 13.41 -4.60
C VAL A 515 29.97 14.78 -4.72
N GLN A 516 29.03 14.96 -5.66
CA GLN A 516 28.25 16.19 -5.78
C GLN A 516 27.50 16.51 -4.48
N LEU A 517 26.75 15.57 -3.92
CA LEU A 517 25.99 15.78 -2.68
C LEU A 517 26.89 16.11 -1.48
N ILE A 518 28.14 15.62 -1.48
CA ILE A 518 29.10 15.88 -0.41
C ILE A 518 29.73 17.27 -0.54
N LEU A 519 30.07 17.71 -1.75
CA LEU A 519 30.85 18.94 -1.98
C LEU A 519 29.99 20.16 -2.35
N GLN A 520 28.80 19.98 -2.92
CA GLN A 520 27.90 21.07 -3.33
C GLN A 520 27.48 22.00 -2.16
N PRO A 521 27.30 21.53 -0.90
CA PRO A 521 27.01 22.42 0.23
C PRO A 521 28.10 23.47 0.53
N LEU A 522 29.31 23.31 -0.01
CA LEU A 522 30.39 24.29 0.13
C LEU A 522 30.28 25.47 -0.85
N GLY A 523 29.24 25.52 -1.68
CA GLY A 523 29.08 26.55 -2.72
C GLY A 523 29.99 26.34 -3.93
N CYS A 524 30.60 25.15 -4.09
CA CYS A 524 31.43 24.81 -5.25
C CYS A 524 30.59 24.66 -6.53
N ASP A 525 31.15 25.08 -7.66
CA ASP A 525 30.62 24.83 -8.99
C ASP A 525 31.17 23.49 -9.51
N ILE A 526 30.32 22.46 -9.51
CA ILE A 526 30.75 21.06 -9.77
C ILE A 526 30.32 20.61 -11.16
N VAL A 527 31.30 20.35 -12.01
CA VAL A 527 31.13 19.70 -13.32
C VAL A 527 31.37 18.20 -13.18
N THR A 528 30.62 17.39 -13.92
CA THR A 528 30.78 15.93 -13.93
C THR A 528 31.14 15.38 -15.31
N ALA A 529 31.93 14.32 -15.33
CA ALA A 529 32.26 13.54 -16.52
C ALA A 529 32.08 12.05 -16.24
N ALA A 530 31.53 11.31 -17.21
CA ALA A 530 31.23 9.88 -17.07
C ALA A 530 32.40 8.96 -17.44
N ASP A 531 33.47 9.50 -18.01
CA ASP A 531 34.68 8.76 -18.40
C ASP A 531 35.87 9.72 -18.55
N GLY A 532 37.05 9.15 -18.76
CA GLY A 532 38.29 9.90 -18.92
C GLY A 532 38.36 10.77 -20.17
N MET A 533 37.62 10.44 -21.24
CA MET A 533 37.68 11.19 -22.50
C MET A 533 36.84 12.47 -22.40
N ILE A 534 35.63 12.36 -21.85
CA ILE A 534 34.79 13.52 -21.51
C ILE A 534 35.52 14.42 -20.49
N ALA A 535 36.26 13.83 -19.54
CA ALA A 535 37.05 14.61 -18.58
C ALA A 535 38.11 15.47 -19.28
N LEU A 536 38.86 14.92 -20.23
CA LEU A 536 39.87 15.67 -21.00
C LEU A 536 39.23 16.77 -21.86
N GLU A 537 38.09 16.51 -22.51
CA GLU A 537 37.34 17.53 -23.25
C GLU A 537 36.93 18.70 -22.34
N ARG A 538 36.37 18.41 -21.16
CA ARG A 538 35.99 19.42 -20.16
C ARG A 538 37.21 20.22 -19.67
N CYS A 539 38.34 19.54 -19.46
CA CYS A 539 39.60 20.17 -19.05
C CYS A 539 40.26 21.01 -20.15
N ALA A 540 39.90 20.84 -21.42
CA ALA A 540 40.34 21.70 -22.50
C ALA A 540 39.53 23.01 -22.56
N GLU A 541 38.25 22.95 -22.21
CA GLU A 541 37.32 24.10 -22.27
C GLU A 541 37.30 24.95 -21.00
N THR A 542 37.41 24.31 -19.83
CA THR A 542 37.18 24.94 -18.52
C THR A 542 38.35 24.67 -17.56
N VAL A 543 38.76 25.69 -16.81
CA VAL A 543 39.76 25.55 -15.75
C VAL A 543 39.07 25.18 -14.44
N PHE A 544 39.60 24.15 -13.78
CA PHE A 544 39.13 23.65 -12.49
C PHE A 544 40.19 23.90 -11.43
N ASP A 545 39.73 24.09 -10.20
CA ASP A 545 40.57 24.29 -9.03
C ASP A 545 41.01 22.93 -8.44
N VAL A 546 40.15 21.89 -8.50
CA VAL A 546 40.48 20.50 -8.11
C VAL A 546 39.71 19.49 -8.97
N ILE A 547 40.33 18.34 -9.27
CA ILE A 547 39.71 17.23 -10.01
C ILE A 547 39.65 15.99 -9.12
N PHE A 548 38.47 15.41 -8.91
CA PHE A 548 38.28 14.09 -8.32
C PHE A 548 38.14 13.06 -9.44
N MET A 549 39.05 12.07 -9.46
CA MET A 549 39.19 11.13 -10.57
C MET A 549 39.11 9.68 -10.08
N ASP A 550 38.10 8.93 -10.52
CA ASP A 550 38.07 7.49 -10.31
C ASP A 550 39.24 6.80 -11.03
N VAL A 551 39.96 5.95 -10.31
CA VAL A 551 41.12 5.24 -10.85
C VAL A 551 40.70 4.18 -11.86
N ARG A 552 39.55 3.51 -11.63
CA ARG A 552 39.10 2.36 -12.42
C ARG A 552 37.86 2.72 -13.23
N MET A 553 38.07 3.20 -14.45
CA MET A 553 37.01 3.51 -15.41
C MET A 553 37.19 2.71 -16.72
N PRO A 554 36.11 2.39 -17.46
CA PRO A 554 36.17 1.75 -18.77
C PRO A 554 36.83 2.65 -19.82
N GLU A 555 37.39 2.04 -20.87
CA GLU A 555 38.05 2.69 -22.02
C GLU A 555 39.35 3.45 -21.68
N LEU A 556 39.26 4.51 -20.87
CA LEU A 556 40.39 5.32 -20.43
C LEU A 556 40.39 5.41 -18.89
N ASP A 557 41.35 4.72 -18.26
CA ASP A 557 41.47 4.68 -16.80
C ASP A 557 41.91 6.05 -16.23
N GLY A 558 41.64 6.30 -14.95
CA GLY A 558 41.93 7.60 -14.34
C GLY A 558 43.42 7.94 -14.31
N ARG A 559 44.30 6.94 -14.26
CA ARG A 559 45.76 7.11 -14.26
C ARG A 559 46.26 7.57 -15.62
N GLU A 560 45.80 6.94 -16.69
CA GLU A 560 46.10 7.33 -18.06
C GLU A 560 45.48 8.70 -18.39
N THR A 561 44.25 8.95 -17.94
CA THR A 561 43.60 10.26 -18.06
C THR A 561 44.47 11.36 -17.41
N THR A 562 44.98 11.10 -16.20
CA THR A 562 45.87 12.05 -15.51
C THR A 562 47.20 12.22 -16.25
N ARG A 563 47.82 11.15 -16.76
CA ARG A 563 49.06 11.26 -17.55
C ARG A 563 48.88 12.14 -18.79
N ARG A 564 47.77 12.00 -19.50
CA ARG A 564 47.45 12.84 -20.66
C ARG A 564 47.22 14.29 -20.27
N LEU A 565 46.47 14.53 -19.19
CA LEU A 565 46.26 15.87 -18.64
C LEU A 565 47.58 16.58 -18.32
N ARG A 566 48.59 15.85 -17.81
CA ARG A 566 49.94 16.40 -17.55
C ARG A 566 50.76 16.59 -18.83
N ALA A 567 50.69 15.66 -19.78
CA ALA A 567 51.49 15.69 -21.01
C ALA A 567 51.02 16.74 -22.02
N GLU A 568 49.71 17.00 -22.10
CA GLU A 568 49.11 17.94 -23.05
C GLU A 568 49.38 19.41 -22.69
N GLY A 569 49.84 19.70 -21.46
CA GLY A 569 50.25 21.05 -21.06
C GLY A 569 49.12 22.10 -21.08
N GLY A 570 47.86 21.65 -21.10
CA GLY A 570 46.68 22.51 -21.14
C GLY A 570 46.45 23.29 -19.83
N PRO A 571 45.37 24.08 -19.73
CA PRO A 571 45.14 24.97 -18.60
C PRO A 571 44.99 24.24 -17.25
N ASN A 572 44.62 22.96 -17.27
CA ASN A 572 44.52 22.11 -16.09
C ASN A 572 45.76 21.20 -15.85
N ALA A 573 46.86 21.43 -16.57
CA ALA A 573 48.07 20.59 -16.45
C ALA A 573 48.67 20.59 -15.03
N ARG A 574 48.44 21.66 -14.26
CA ARG A 574 48.86 21.78 -12.86
C ARG A 574 47.71 21.62 -11.85
N THR A 575 46.46 21.52 -12.32
CA THR A 575 45.32 21.34 -11.44
C THR A 575 45.49 20.03 -10.65
N PRO A 576 45.39 20.06 -9.32
CA PRO A 576 45.60 18.88 -8.52
C PRO A 576 44.48 17.85 -8.74
N VAL A 577 44.89 16.59 -8.89
CA VAL A 577 43.99 15.46 -9.12
C VAL A 577 43.99 14.57 -7.89
N VAL A 578 42.81 14.38 -7.30
CA VAL A 578 42.55 13.47 -6.18
C VAL A 578 42.06 12.14 -6.74
N ALA A 579 42.84 11.08 -6.52
CA ALA A 579 42.50 9.72 -6.91
C ALA A 579 41.38 9.17 -6.03
N VAL A 580 40.34 8.61 -6.64
CA VAL A 580 39.26 7.92 -5.95
C VAL A 580 39.37 6.43 -6.29
N THR A 581 39.64 5.55 -5.32
CA THR A 581 39.95 4.13 -5.60
C THR A 581 39.43 3.19 -4.50
N ALA A 582 39.03 1.96 -4.87
CA ALA A 582 38.72 0.91 -3.89
C ALA A 582 40.00 0.19 -3.40
N ASP A 583 41.05 0.17 -4.21
CA ASP A 583 42.30 -0.50 -3.91
C ASP A 583 43.28 0.48 -3.25
N THR A 584 43.60 0.25 -1.97
CA THR A 584 44.55 1.08 -1.19
C THR A 584 45.84 0.34 -0.87
N ALA A 585 46.17 -0.69 -1.64
CA ALA A 585 47.46 -1.36 -1.48
C ALA A 585 48.60 -0.36 -1.76
N PRO A 586 49.76 -0.46 -1.08
CA PRO A 586 50.88 0.46 -1.28
C PRO A 586 51.33 0.60 -2.74
N GLU A 587 51.22 -0.48 -3.52
CA GLU A 587 51.56 -0.52 -4.95
C GLU A 587 50.60 0.32 -5.80
N ASP A 588 49.30 0.30 -5.49
CA ASP A 588 48.27 1.07 -6.19
C ASP A 588 48.37 2.57 -5.90
N VAL A 589 48.68 2.94 -4.66
CA VAL A 589 48.94 4.33 -4.26
C VAL A 589 50.18 4.87 -4.98
N ALA A 590 51.26 4.08 -5.05
CA ALA A 590 52.49 4.45 -5.78
C ALA A 590 52.21 4.64 -7.28
N ALA A 591 51.39 3.79 -7.89
CA ALA A 591 51.00 3.93 -9.30
C ALA A 591 50.17 5.19 -9.58
N CYS A 592 49.33 5.62 -8.64
CA CYS A 592 48.55 6.87 -8.75
C CYS A 592 49.46 8.10 -8.63
N GLN A 593 50.40 8.09 -7.68
CA GLN A 593 51.39 9.17 -7.54
C GLN A 593 52.30 9.29 -8.77
N ALA A 594 52.77 8.16 -9.32
CA ALA A 594 53.56 8.14 -10.55
C ALA A 594 52.80 8.68 -11.77
N ALA A 595 51.47 8.60 -11.77
CA ALA A 595 50.62 9.18 -12.81
C ALA A 595 50.42 10.70 -12.67
N GLY A 596 50.86 11.32 -11.57
CA GLY A 596 50.73 12.76 -11.30
C GLY A 596 49.48 13.15 -10.50
N MET A 597 48.90 12.21 -9.75
CA MET A 597 47.81 12.46 -8.80
C MET A 597 48.38 12.96 -7.46
N ALA A 598 47.78 14.01 -6.90
CA ALA A 598 48.29 14.73 -5.73
C ALA A 598 47.87 14.07 -4.40
N TYR A 599 46.67 13.46 -4.36
CA TYR A 599 46.15 12.83 -3.15
C TYR A 599 45.26 11.63 -3.51
N PHE A 600 44.90 10.81 -2.53
CA PHE A 600 43.99 9.68 -2.75
C PHE A 600 42.91 9.58 -1.67
N VAL A 601 41.75 9.08 -2.07
CA VAL A 601 40.59 8.82 -1.23
C VAL A 601 40.09 7.41 -1.52
N SER A 602 39.91 6.62 -0.47
CA SER A 602 39.41 5.25 -0.59
C SER A 602 37.89 5.20 -0.74
N LYS A 603 37.39 4.29 -1.59
CA LYS A 603 35.98 3.89 -1.62
C LYS A 603 35.70 2.95 -0.42
N PRO A 604 34.57 3.09 0.30
CA PRO A 604 33.43 3.96 0.02
C PRO A 604 33.71 5.43 0.34
N LEU A 605 33.24 6.32 -0.54
CA LEU A 605 33.42 7.76 -0.44
C LEU A 605 32.67 8.31 0.79
N THR A 606 33.42 8.83 1.76
CA THR A 606 32.86 9.45 2.97
C THR A 606 33.09 10.97 2.98
N PRO A 607 32.18 11.77 3.58
CA PRO A 607 32.37 13.22 3.67
C PRO A 607 33.71 13.64 4.30
N PRO A 608 34.18 13.05 5.42
CA PRO A 608 35.47 13.44 6.00
C PRO A 608 36.66 13.18 5.08
N ALA A 609 36.64 12.08 4.32
CA ALA A 609 37.74 11.73 3.43
C ALA A 609 37.79 12.67 2.21
N LEU A 610 36.64 13.00 1.61
CA LEU A 610 36.58 13.93 0.47
C LEU A 610 36.87 15.39 0.88
N LEU A 611 36.31 15.85 2.00
CA LEU A 611 36.56 17.20 2.53
C LEU A 611 38.01 17.36 2.98
N GLY A 612 38.56 16.35 3.66
CA GLY A 612 39.97 16.35 4.06
C GLY A 612 40.90 16.35 2.85
N ALA A 613 40.60 15.59 1.80
CA ALA A 613 41.36 15.60 0.56
C ALA A 613 41.27 16.96 -0.17
N LEU A 614 40.09 17.56 -0.24
CA LEU A 614 39.88 18.87 -0.83
C LEU A 614 40.70 19.93 -0.08
N GLN A 615 40.60 19.96 1.25
CA GLN A 615 41.31 20.94 2.08
C GLN A 615 42.83 20.75 1.95
N HIS A 616 43.33 19.52 2.07
CA HIS A 616 44.76 19.23 1.96
C HIS A 616 45.36 19.71 0.62
N VAL A 617 44.65 19.45 -0.48
CA VAL A 617 45.11 19.83 -1.81
C VAL A 617 45.04 21.34 -2.06
N LEU A 618 44.05 22.03 -1.50
CA LEU A 618 43.95 23.49 -1.57
C LEU A 618 45.04 24.17 -0.72
N ASP A 619 45.30 23.65 0.48
CA ASP A 619 46.37 24.14 1.37
C ASP A 619 47.76 23.96 0.71
N ASP A 620 48.02 22.79 0.12
CA ASP A 620 49.26 22.51 -0.61
C ASP A 620 49.42 23.42 -1.86
N SER A 621 48.32 23.72 -2.55
CA SER A 621 48.32 24.60 -3.72
C SER A 621 48.58 26.06 -3.33
N ALA A 622 48.01 26.52 -2.21
CA ALA A 622 48.25 27.86 -1.66
C ALA A 622 49.71 28.02 -1.21
N GLN A 623 50.27 27.01 -0.54
CA GLN A 623 51.66 27.01 -0.10
C GLN A 623 52.65 26.98 -1.29
N ALA A 624 52.34 26.23 -2.35
CA ALA A 624 53.14 26.22 -3.58
C ALA A 624 53.09 27.56 -4.33
N ALA A 625 51.95 28.26 -4.30
CA ALA A 625 51.80 29.59 -4.89
C ALA A 625 52.58 30.67 -4.11
N GLU A 626 52.59 30.61 -2.78
CA GLU A 626 53.41 31.50 -1.94
C GLU A 626 54.92 31.30 -2.15
N ILE A 627 55.37 30.05 -2.30
CA ILE A 627 56.79 29.74 -2.57
C ILE A 627 57.21 30.15 -3.98
N ALA A 628 56.32 30.12 -4.96
CA ALA A 628 56.61 30.57 -6.32
C ALA A 628 56.57 32.10 -6.48
N ALA A 629 55.94 32.82 -5.55
CA ALA A 629 55.85 34.28 -5.51
C ALA A 629 56.97 34.94 -4.69
N ALA A 630 57.70 34.15 -3.87
CA ALA A 630 58.90 34.56 -3.12
C ALA A 630 60.19 34.32 -3.94
#